data_AF-A0A2L2NE74-F1
#
_entry.id   AF-A0A2L2NE74-F1
#
_cell.length_a   1.000
_cell.length_b   1.000
_cell.length_c   1.000
_cell.angle_alpha   90.00
_cell.angle_beta   90.00
_cell.angle_gamma   90.00
#
_symmetry.space_group_name_H-M   'P 1'
#
loop_
_entity.id
_entity.type
_entity.pdbx_description
1 polymer ?
#
loop_
_entity_poly.entity_id
_entity_poly.type
_entity_poly.pdbx_seq_one_letter_code
_entity_poly.pdbx_strand_id
1 'polypeptide(L)'
;MPPRWPRKPDRKDPDYRKIDDRMNFATHVAIAATINSGLWFFHILKDTTWEWLPWVTLSWTGIVLVHLIYISAIANYTEAPPKST
;
A
#
# COMPACT_ATOMS: atom_id res chain seq x y z
N MET A 1 14.48 19.20 -14.37
CA MET A 1 14.30 19.31 -12.90
C MET A 1 13.32 18.23 -12.47
N PRO A 2 13.46 17.60 -11.29
CA PRO A 2 12.43 16.71 -10.78
C PRO A 2 11.10 17.47 -10.69
N PRO A 3 9.96 16.86 -11.08
CA PRO A 3 8.65 17.47 -10.85
C PRO A 3 8.49 17.87 -9.39
N ARG A 4 8.10 19.13 -9.13
CA ARG A 4 7.86 19.63 -7.78
C ARG A 4 6.36 19.79 -7.55
N TRP A 5 5.90 19.46 -6.35
CA TRP A 5 4.53 19.77 -5.97
C TRP A 5 4.37 21.30 -5.95
N PRO A 6 3.38 21.87 -6.66
CA PRO A 6 3.31 23.32 -6.89
C PRO A 6 2.89 24.13 -5.66
N ARG A 7 2.37 23.48 -4.62
CA ARG A 7 1.87 24.12 -3.39
C ARG A 7 2.27 23.33 -2.14
N LYS A 8 1.94 23.80 -0.96
CA LYS A 8 2.09 23.00 0.28
C LYS A 8 1.18 21.77 0.19
N PRO A 9 1.68 20.55 0.42
CA PRO A 9 0.83 19.36 0.47
C PRO A 9 -0.22 19.48 1.57
N ASP A 10 -1.48 19.20 1.22
CA ASP A 10 -2.61 19.17 2.14
C ASP A 10 -3.48 17.96 1.77
N ARG A 11 -3.84 17.11 2.74
CA ARG A 11 -4.68 15.93 2.51
C ARG A 11 -6.10 16.29 2.05
N LYS A 12 -6.53 17.55 2.11
CA LYS A 12 -7.79 17.99 1.47
C LYS A 12 -7.70 18.06 -0.05
N ASP A 13 -6.49 18.07 -0.59
CA ASP A 13 -6.24 18.08 -2.03
C ASP A 13 -6.42 16.68 -2.65
N PRO A 14 -7.34 16.48 -3.61
CA PRO A 14 -7.55 15.19 -4.24
C PRO A 14 -6.30 14.64 -4.94
N ASP A 15 -5.52 15.50 -5.61
CA ASP A 15 -4.33 15.06 -6.35
C ASP A 15 -3.23 14.58 -5.40
N TYR A 16 -3.05 15.29 -4.28
CA TYR A 16 -2.10 14.90 -3.24
C TYR A 16 -2.52 13.58 -2.58
N ARG A 17 -3.80 13.45 -2.18
CA ARG A 17 -4.32 12.20 -1.59
C ARG A 17 -4.09 11.01 -2.48
N LYS A 18 -4.35 11.14 -3.78
CA LYS A 18 -4.18 10.03 -4.74
C LYS A 18 -2.75 9.52 -4.81
N ILE A 19 -1.77 10.43 -4.76
CA ILE A 19 -0.35 10.04 -4.75
C ILE A 19 0.03 9.46 -3.38
N ASP A 20 -0.39 10.09 -2.30
CA ASP A 20 -0.13 9.65 -0.94
C ASP A 20 -0.66 8.22 -0.68
N ASP A 21 -1.90 7.94 -1.06
CA ASP A 21 -2.51 6.62 -0.94
C ASP A 21 -1.73 5.55 -1.72
N ARG A 22 -1.25 5.89 -2.94
CA ARG A 22 -0.43 4.98 -3.76
C ARG A 22 0.95 4.73 -3.18
N MET A 23 1.59 5.76 -2.62
CA MET A 23 2.89 5.62 -1.93
C MET A 23 2.75 4.79 -0.66
N ASN A 24 1.68 5.00 0.09
CA ASN A 24 1.36 4.20 1.27
C ASN A 24 1.12 2.74 0.88
N PHE A 25 0.35 2.49 -0.17
CA PHE A 25 0.15 1.15 -0.73
C PHE A 25 1.47 0.49 -1.14
N ALA A 26 2.33 1.19 -1.89
CA ALA A 26 3.64 0.67 -2.29
C ALA A 26 4.52 0.28 -1.09
N THR A 27 4.47 1.08 -0.01
CA THR A 27 5.17 0.77 1.25
C THR A 27 4.64 -0.52 1.87
N HIS A 28 3.32 -0.70 1.94
CA HIS A 28 2.72 -1.93 2.44
C HIS A 28 3.12 -3.15 1.62
N VAL A 29 3.13 -3.03 0.29
CA VAL A 29 3.60 -4.10 -0.62
C VAL A 29 5.07 -4.43 -0.35
N ALA A 30 5.94 -3.44 -0.22
CA ALA A 30 7.37 -3.65 0.04
C ALA A 30 7.61 -4.37 1.37
N ILE A 31 6.91 -3.97 2.44
CA ILE A 31 6.98 -4.61 3.76
C ILE A 31 6.49 -6.06 3.67
N ALA A 32 5.32 -6.27 3.07
CA ALA A 32 4.74 -7.60 2.93
C ALA A 32 5.66 -8.53 2.12
N ALA A 33 6.22 -8.04 1.01
CA ALA A 33 7.15 -8.79 0.18
C ALA A 33 8.43 -9.13 0.94
N THR A 34 9.03 -8.16 1.63
CA THR A 34 10.29 -8.35 2.37
C THR A 34 10.12 -9.41 3.47
N ILE A 35 9.05 -9.30 4.26
CA ILE A 35 8.81 -10.23 5.38
C ILE A 35 8.45 -11.62 4.87
N ASN A 36 7.50 -11.74 3.94
CA ASN A 36 7.09 -13.05 3.43
C ASN A 36 8.23 -13.75 2.69
N SER A 37 8.98 -13.05 1.84
CA SER A 37 10.12 -13.65 1.14
C SER A 37 11.21 -14.12 2.11
N GLY A 38 11.50 -13.34 3.16
CA GLY A 38 12.43 -13.75 4.23
C GLY A 38 11.95 -15.00 4.96
N LEU A 39 10.68 -15.05 5.36
CA LEU A 39 10.11 -16.23 6.03
C LEU A 39 10.16 -17.48 5.16
N TRP A 40 9.77 -17.37 3.89
CA TRP A 40 9.83 -18.48 2.94
C TRP A 40 11.27 -18.93 2.65
N PHE A 41 12.22 -17.99 2.58
CA PHE A 41 13.64 -18.32 2.46
C PHE A 41 14.13 -19.18 3.64
N PHE A 42 13.84 -18.79 4.87
CA PHE A 42 14.26 -19.56 6.05
C PHE A 42 13.51 -20.87 6.21
N HIS A 43 12.23 -20.92 5.82
CA HIS A 43 11.45 -22.14 5.79
C HIS A 43 12.12 -23.21 4.90
N ILE A 44 12.55 -22.83 3.70
CA ILE A 44 13.27 -23.70 2.77
C ILE A 44 14.67 -24.03 3.30
N LEU A 45 15.43 -23.04 3.79
CA LEU A 45 16.80 -23.23 4.27
C LEU A 45 16.88 -24.20 5.47
N LYS A 46 15.85 -24.20 6.31
CA LYS A 46 15.78 -25.00 7.54
C LYS A 46 14.91 -26.25 7.39
N ASP A 47 14.31 -26.48 6.23
CA ASP A 47 13.37 -27.58 5.96
C ASP A 47 12.30 -27.70 7.08
N THR A 48 11.67 -26.57 7.44
CA THR A 48 10.68 -26.53 8.52
C THR A 48 9.29 -26.92 8.03
N THR A 49 8.37 -27.22 8.94
CA THR A 49 6.97 -27.57 8.63
C THR A 49 5.99 -26.57 9.23
N TRP A 50 6.21 -25.27 8.99
CA TRP A 50 5.38 -24.21 9.57
C TRP A 50 3.99 -24.13 8.90
N GLU A 51 3.01 -24.80 9.49
CA GLU A 51 1.62 -24.82 9.00
C GLU A 51 0.96 -23.42 8.97
N TRP A 52 1.44 -22.48 9.78
CA TRP A 52 0.93 -21.11 9.83
C TRP A 52 1.45 -20.23 8.69
N LEU A 53 2.56 -20.58 8.05
CA LEU A 53 3.22 -19.71 7.06
C LEU A 53 2.33 -19.44 5.84
N PRO A 54 1.66 -20.44 5.23
CA PRO A 54 0.72 -20.19 4.14
C PRO A 54 -0.43 -19.27 4.54
N TRP A 55 -0.97 -19.41 5.75
CA TRP A 55 -2.07 -18.57 6.23
C TRP A 55 -1.66 -17.12 6.44
N VAL A 56 -0.46 -16.88 6.97
CA VAL A 56 0.10 -15.52 7.11
C VAL A 56 0.31 -14.89 5.73
N THR A 57 0.94 -15.61 4.80
CA THR A 57 1.15 -15.09 3.44
C THR A 57 -0.19 -14.80 2.74
N LEU A 58 -1.13 -15.74 2.76
CA LEU A 58 -2.43 -15.59 2.11
C LEU A 58 -3.23 -14.42 2.70
N SER A 59 -3.31 -14.33 4.03
CA SER A 59 -4.06 -13.27 4.71
C SER A 59 -3.47 -11.89 4.40
N TRP A 60 -2.15 -11.77 4.43
CA TRP A 60 -1.48 -10.51 4.15
C TRP A 60 -1.61 -10.10 2.68
N THR A 61 -1.47 -11.04 1.75
CA THR A 61 -1.78 -10.81 0.32
C THR A 61 -3.23 -10.35 0.15
N GLY A 62 -4.18 -10.94 0.88
CA GLY A 62 -5.57 -10.50 0.89
C GLY A 62 -5.74 -9.06 1.36
N ILE A 63 -5.08 -8.66 2.45
CA ILE A 63 -5.12 -7.26 2.96
C ILE A 63 -4.56 -6.29 1.93
N VAL A 64 -3.42 -6.61 1.31
CA VAL A 64 -2.83 -5.78 0.25
C VAL A 64 -3.77 -5.68 -0.94
N LEU A 65 -4.40 -6.78 -1.35
CA LEU A 65 -5.37 -6.77 -2.45
C LEU A 65 -6.60 -5.90 -2.14
N VAL A 66 -7.14 -5.99 -0.93
CA VAL A 66 -8.24 -5.14 -0.47
C VAL A 66 -7.83 -3.67 -0.48
N HIS A 67 -6.62 -3.34 -0.03
CA HIS A 67 -6.09 -1.98 -0.08
C HIS A 67 -5.97 -1.47 -1.53
N LEU A 68 -5.48 -2.30 -2.45
CA LEU A 68 -5.40 -1.96 -3.87
C LEU A 68 -6.79 -1.66 -4.46
N ILE A 69 -7.77 -2.53 -4.19
CA ILE A 69 -9.15 -2.34 -4.66
C ILE A 69 -9.71 -1.03 -4.11
N TYR A 70 -9.49 -0.76 -2.82
CA TYR A 70 -9.97 0.47 -2.20
C TYR A 70 -9.45 1.73 -2.91
N ILE A 71 -8.12 1.86 -3.10
CA ILE A 71 -7.53 3.07 -3.70
C ILE A 71 -7.75 3.19 -5.21
N SER A 72 -8.07 2.08 -5.90
CA SER A 72 -8.25 2.07 -7.35
C SER A 72 -9.70 2.19 -7.80
N ALA A 73 -10.64 1.63 -7.03
CA ALA A 73 -12.05 1.53 -7.43
C ALA A 73 -13.02 2.23 -6.48
N ILE A 74 -12.66 2.43 -5.20
CA ILE A 74 -13.60 2.94 -4.18
C ILE A 74 -13.27 4.40 -3.79
N ALA A 75 -11.99 4.74 -3.66
CA ALA A 75 -11.56 6.05 -3.21
C ALA A 75 -11.99 7.16 -4.19
N ASN A 76 -12.66 8.17 -3.66
CA ASN A 76 -13.12 9.32 -4.43
C ASN A 76 -12.08 10.45 -4.41
N TYR A 77 -11.58 10.78 -5.60
CA TYR A 77 -10.60 11.85 -5.84
C TYR A 77 -11.18 13.04 -6.62
N THR A 78 -12.50 13.18 -6.75
CA THR A 78 -13.11 14.26 -7.54
C THR A 78 -13.58 15.45 -6.71
N GLU A 79 -13.65 15.32 -5.38
CA GLU A 79 -14.04 16.44 -4.51
C GLU A 79 -12.95 17.52 -4.47
N ALA A 80 -13.25 18.67 -5.08
CA ALA A 80 -12.46 19.87 -4.92
C ALA A 80 -12.72 20.46 -3.52
N PRO A 81 -11.69 20.95 -2.80
CA PRO A 81 -11.90 21.67 -1.55
C PRO A 81 -12.83 22.88 -1.81
N PRO A 82 -13.76 23.20 -0.89
CA PRO A 82 -14.62 24.37 -1.04
C PRO A 82 -13.74 25.61 -1.27
N LYS A 83 -14.09 26.43 -2.27
CA LYS A 83 -13.43 27.72 -2.50
C LYS A 83 -13.43 28.48 -1.19
N SER A 84 -12.25 28.85 -0.71
CA SER A 84 -12.10 29.83 0.36
C SER A 84 -12.69 31.15 -0.12
N THR A 85 -13.87 31.50 0.40
CA THR A 85 -14.52 32.80 0.24
C THR A 85 -13.72 33.87 0.98
#